data_AF-A0A838ICL7-F1
#
_entry.id   AF-A0A838ICL7-F1
#
_cell.length_a   1.000
_cell.length_b   1.000
_cell.length_c   1.000
_cell.angle_alpha   90.00
_cell.angle_beta   90.00
_cell.angle_gamma   90.00
#
_symmetry.space_group_name_H-M   'P 1'
#
loop_
_entity.id
_entity.type
_entity.pdbx_description
1 polymer ?
#
loop_
_entity_poly.entity_id
_entity_poly.type
_entity_poly.pdbx_seq_one_letter_code
_entity_poly.pdbx_strand_id
1 'polypeptide(L)'
;MAEPQRPYRRAEYNRALIANALLSPFNVLVLAGMLIAGIALNAFLLVLPVALVVYGVAAARTYLDGEEGEKVLARERDRRRAALDEGRLDPHALADPIRTLLEGATQREQRIREAIDRAELPYTEVSVEVDRFVRAMEGTASRAQLLHEALAETPPAAVERRLEGLRAEEDPAQAELVRALEQQLLVQQRMESQLRRFFNEMERILVELDTVRGNLVSVSASTEAANQQRLAGEVRDLREELGAVAEGMSEAYERPDRPPDDPAAEGQALR
;
A
#
# COMPACT_ATOMS: atom_id res chain seq x y z
N MET A 1 -7.41 17.65 9.39
CA MET A 1 -6.21 18.37 8.93
C MET A 1 -5.31 17.33 8.29
N ALA A 2 -5.26 17.27 6.95
CA ALA A 2 -4.52 16.25 6.23
C ALA A 2 -3.02 16.57 6.30
N GLU A 3 -2.20 15.63 6.77
CA GLU A 3 -0.76 15.74 6.62
C GLU A 3 -0.42 15.78 5.12
N PRO A 4 0.34 16.77 4.64
CA PRO A 4 0.79 16.77 3.26
C PRO A 4 1.71 15.56 3.07
N GLN A 5 1.25 14.58 2.28
CA GLN A 5 2.08 13.46 1.84
C GLN A 5 3.37 14.03 1.25
N ARG A 6 4.49 13.81 1.95
CA ARG A 6 5.77 14.38 1.56
C ARG A 6 6.12 13.87 0.16
N PRO A 7 6.26 14.76 -0.84
CA PRO A 7 6.75 14.35 -2.15
C PRO A 7 8.11 13.69 -1.97
N TYR A 8 8.35 12.63 -2.76
CA TYR A 8 9.61 11.91 -2.93
C TYR A 8 10.80 12.75 -2.42
N ARG A 9 11.40 12.38 -1.27
CA ARG A 9 12.52 13.14 -0.73
C ARG A 9 13.67 13.02 -1.73
N ARG A 10 13.86 14.07 -2.54
CA ARG A 10 15.04 14.25 -3.40
C ARG A 10 16.35 13.97 -2.64
N ALA A 11 16.33 14.09 -1.31
CA ALA A 11 17.41 13.72 -0.39
C ALA A 11 17.75 12.21 -0.35
N GLU A 12 16.77 11.29 -0.38
CA GLU A 12 17.04 9.84 -0.40
C GLU A 12 17.57 9.40 -1.76
N TYR A 13 17.03 10.02 -2.82
CA TYR A 13 17.51 9.87 -4.20
C TYR A 13 18.96 10.32 -4.36
N ASN A 14 19.30 11.52 -3.88
CA ASN A 14 20.67 12.03 -3.92
C ASN A 14 21.62 11.18 -3.09
N ARG A 15 21.17 10.62 -1.95
CA ARG A 15 22.00 9.71 -1.14
C ARG A 15 22.34 8.42 -1.88
N ALA A 16 21.38 7.80 -2.56
CA ALA A 16 21.61 6.57 -3.31
C ALA A 16 22.59 6.79 -4.48
N LEU A 17 22.44 7.90 -5.21
CA LEU A 17 23.37 8.29 -6.28
C LEU A 17 24.79 8.59 -5.77
N ILE A 18 24.92 9.33 -4.67
CA ILE A 18 26.22 9.62 -4.05
C ILE A 18 26.88 8.33 -3.55
N ALA A 19 26.14 7.44 -2.89
CA ALA A 19 26.66 6.18 -2.41
C ALA A 19 27.16 5.28 -3.55
N ASN A 20 26.41 5.18 -4.65
CA ASN A 20 26.82 4.38 -5.80
C ASN A 20 28.03 4.99 -6.53
N ALA A 21 28.08 6.32 -6.69
CA ALA A 21 29.21 7.00 -7.31
C ALA A 21 30.53 6.82 -6.51
N LEU A 22 30.44 6.80 -5.18
CA LEU A 22 31.58 6.55 -4.29
C LEU A 22 32.02 5.08 -4.30
N LEU A 23 31.07 4.15 -4.39
CA LEU A 23 31.34 2.69 -4.35
C LEU A 23 31.58 2.07 -5.73
N SER A 24 31.74 2.88 -6.78
CA SER A 24 32.11 2.38 -8.11
C SER A 24 33.37 1.52 -8.03
N PRO A 25 33.35 0.27 -8.54
CA PRO A 25 34.46 -0.66 -8.39
C PRO A 25 35.75 -0.12 -9.03
N PHE A 26 35.62 0.66 -10.10
CA PHE A 26 36.74 1.33 -10.75
C PHE A 26 37.36 2.42 -9.84
N ASN A 27 36.53 3.28 -9.23
CA ASN A 27 37.02 4.36 -8.37
C ASN A 27 37.71 3.80 -7.11
N VAL A 28 37.15 2.73 -6.54
CA VAL A 28 37.74 2.03 -5.38
C VAL A 28 39.08 1.37 -5.75
N LEU A 29 39.19 0.74 -6.92
CA LEU A 29 40.43 0.13 -7.41
C LEU A 29 41.53 1.17 -7.66
N VAL A 30 41.19 2.32 -8.26
CA VAL A 30 42.13 3.43 -8.50
C VAL A 30 42.64 3.97 -7.18
N LEU A 31 41.75 4.24 -6.22
CA LEU A 31 42.14 4.72 -4.89
C LEU A 31 43.04 3.70 -4.17
N ALA A 32 42.64 2.43 -4.13
CA ALA A 32 43.42 1.36 -3.50
C ALA A 32 44.82 1.22 -4.15
N GLY A 33 44.90 1.27 -5.49
CA GLY A 33 46.16 1.22 -6.22
C GLY A 33 47.09 2.39 -5.90
N MET A 34 46.57 3.62 -5.82
CA MET A 34 47.36 4.80 -5.45
C MET A 34 47.88 4.72 -4.01
N LEU A 35 47.06 4.21 -3.07
CA LEU A 35 47.49 4.03 -1.68
C LEU A 35 48.58 2.96 -1.56
N ILE A 36 48.44 1.81 -2.24
CA ILE A 36 49.45 0.74 -2.26
C ILE A 36 50.77 1.25 -2.84
N ALA A 37 50.72 1.98 -3.96
CA ALA A 37 51.91 2.57 -4.57
C ALA A 37 52.59 3.60 -3.65
N GLY A 38 51.80 4.44 -2.97
CA GLY A 38 52.31 5.42 -2.01
C GLY A 38 53.02 4.78 -0.81
N ILE A 39 52.49 3.66 -0.30
CA ILE A 39 53.13 2.87 0.78
C ILE A 39 54.43 2.24 0.29
N ALA A 40 54.42 1.58 -0.88
CA ALA A 40 55.59 0.91 -1.43
C ALA A 40 56.77 1.86 -1.68
N LEU A 41 56.48 3.13 -2.03
CA LEU A 41 57.46 4.17 -2.28
C LEU A 41 57.83 5.00 -1.03
N ASN A 42 57.27 4.67 0.13
CA ASN A 42 57.40 5.45 1.38
C ASN A 42 57.01 6.94 1.22
N ALA A 43 56.09 7.24 0.30
CA ALA A 43 55.61 8.57 -0.04
C ALA A 43 54.14 8.79 0.35
N PHE A 44 53.61 7.95 1.24
CA PHE A 44 52.18 7.89 1.58
C PHE A 44 51.58 9.26 1.94
N LEU A 45 52.25 10.05 2.78
CA LEU A 45 51.77 11.37 3.20
C LEU A 45 51.67 12.38 2.04
N LEU A 46 52.52 12.24 1.01
CA LEU A 46 52.49 13.08 -0.19
C LEU A 46 51.44 12.60 -1.20
N VAL A 47 51.24 11.29 -1.32
CA VAL A 47 50.32 10.69 -2.30
C VAL A 47 48.86 10.78 -1.84
N LEU A 48 48.59 10.75 -0.54
CA LEU A 48 47.25 10.78 0.04
C LEU A 48 46.36 11.95 -0.48
N PRO A 49 46.79 13.23 -0.44
CA PRO A 49 45.94 14.33 -0.93
C PRO A 49 45.68 14.24 -2.43
N VAL A 50 46.66 13.79 -3.23
CA VAL A 50 46.51 13.62 -4.68
C VAL A 50 45.51 12.49 -4.98
N ALA A 51 45.60 11.38 -4.25
CA ALA A 51 44.68 10.25 -4.37
C ALA A 51 43.24 10.65 -4.04
N LEU A 52 43.03 11.46 -2.99
CA LEU A 52 41.71 11.98 -2.64
C LEU A 52 41.12 12.88 -3.73
N VAL A 53 41.93 13.76 -4.32
CA VAL A 53 41.49 14.65 -5.42
C VAL A 53 41.12 13.84 -6.66
N VAL A 54 41.97 12.89 -7.08
CA VAL A 54 41.72 12.04 -8.25
C VAL A 54 40.45 11.21 -8.05
N TYR A 55 40.27 10.61 -6.87
CA TYR A 55 39.08 9.86 -6.53
C TYR A 55 37.82 10.75 -6.54
N GLY A 56 37.90 11.97 -5.99
CA GLY A 56 36.80 12.93 -5.99
C GLY A 56 36.35 13.32 -7.41
N VAL A 57 37.30 13.57 -8.31
CA VAL A 57 37.01 13.89 -9.73
C VAL A 57 36.37 12.70 -10.45
N ALA A 58 36.87 11.48 -10.21
CA ALA A 58 36.32 10.27 -10.81
C ALA A 58 34.89 9.97 -10.32
N ALA A 59 34.62 10.16 -9.03
CA ALA A 59 33.28 10.05 -8.46
C ALA A 59 32.32 11.11 -9.02
N ALA A 60 32.77 12.36 -9.14
CA ALA A 60 31.98 13.44 -9.73
C ALA A 60 31.64 13.17 -11.21
N ARG A 61 32.59 12.64 -11.98
CA ARG A 61 32.35 12.25 -13.38
C ARG A 61 31.34 11.11 -13.50
N THR A 62 31.45 10.10 -12.62
CA THR A 62 30.50 8.98 -12.56
C THR A 62 29.08 9.44 -12.20
N TYR A 63 28.99 10.43 -11.29
CA TYR A 63 27.70 11.04 -10.91
C TYR A 63 27.05 11.83 -12.06
N LEU A 64 27.85 12.45 -12.93
CA LEU A 64 27.36 13.22 -14.08
C LEU A 64 27.09 12.37 -15.32
N ASP A 65 27.44 11.07 -15.30
CA ASP A 65 27.19 10.16 -16.40
C ASP A 65 25.73 9.67 -16.35
N GLY A 66 24.89 10.23 -17.21
CA GLY A 66 23.43 10.02 -17.17
C GLY A 66 23.01 8.56 -17.35
N GLU A 67 23.76 7.77 -18.13
CA GLU A 67 23.45 6.37 -18.40
C GLU A 67 23.62 5.47 -17.18
N GLU A 68 24.63 5.72 -16.34
CA GLU A 68 24.87 4.95 -15.11
C GLU A 68 23.82 5.30 -14.05
N GLY A 69 23.40 6.58 -14.01
CA GLY A 69 22.26 7.04 -13.23
C GLY A 69 20.98 6.28 -13.58
N GLU A 70 20.63 6.18 -14.87
CA GLU A 70 19.44 5.45 -15.31
C GLU A 70 19.47 3.96 -14.95
N LYS A 71 20.62 3.29 -15.06
CA LYS A 71 20.76 1.87 -14.66
C LYS A 71 20.54 1.65 -13.17
N VAL A 72 21.05 2.54 -12.33
CA VAL A 72 20.84 2.48 -10.87
C VAL A 72 19.38 2.71 -10.54
N LEU A 73 18.73 3.65 -11.23
CA LEU A 73 17.30 3.93 -11.07
C LEU A 73 16.42 2.77 -11.50
N ALA A 74 16.74 2.13 -12.63
CA ALA A 74 16.06 0.92 -13.08
C ALA A 74 16.21 -0.19 -12.03
N ARG A 75 17.44 -0.46 -11.57
CA ARG A 75 17.73 -1.52 -10.60
C ARG A 75 17.07 -1.28 -9.22
N GLU A 76 17.03 -0.03 -8.76
CA GLU A 76 16.37 0.33 -7.50
C GLU A 76 14.84 0.27 -7.63
N ARG A 77 14.29 0.66 -8.79
CA ARG A 77 12.87 0.46 -9.11
C ARG A 77 12.50 -1.02 -9.15
N ASP A 78 13.34 -1.85 -9.74
CA ASP A 78 13.11 -3.29 -9.85
C ASP A 78 13.23 -3.99 -8.49
N ARG A 79 14.21 -3.61 -7.66
CA ARG A 79 14.30 -4.10 -6.27
C ARG A 79 13.07 -3.73 -5.44
N ARG A 80 12.58 -2.49 -5.56
CA ARG A 80 11.36 -2.07 -4.88
C ARG A 80 10.14 -2.79 -5.44
N ARG A 81 10.05 -3.00 -6.75
CA ARG A 81 9.00 -3.84 -7.34
C ARG A 81 9.03 -5.25 -6.75
N ALA A 82 10.18 -5.91 -6.72
CA ALA A 82 10.33 -7.24 -6.17
C ALA A 82 9.96 -7.33 -4.68
N ALA A 83 10.40 -6.37 -3.86
CA ALA A 83 10.03 -6.30 -2.43
C ALA A 83 8.53 -6.02 -2.22
N LEU A 84 7.88 -5.34 -3.17
CA LEU A 84 6.43 -5.12 -3.16
C LEU A 84 5.67 -6.35 -3.69
N ASP A 85 6.28 -7.13 -4.57
CA ASP A 85 5.69 -8.36 -5.13
C ASP A 85 5.74 -9.53 -4.13
N GLU A 86 6.69 -9.55 -3.20
CA GLU A 86 6.75 -10.52 -2.07
C GLU A 86 5.52 -10.45 -1.14
N GLY A 87 4.72 -9.39 -1.21
CA GLY A 87 3.49 -9.21 -0.43
C GLY A 87 2.18 -9.38 -1.22
N ARG A 88 2.22 -9.85 -2.48
CA ARG A 88 0.98 -10.03 -3.25
C ARG A 88 0.15 -11.18 -2.66
N LEU A 89 -1.15 -10.93 -2.57
CA LEU A 89 -2.12 -11.95 -2.18
C LEU A 89 -2.15 -13.07 -3.22
N ASP A 90 -2.17 -14.31 -2.77
CA ASP A 90 -2.53 -15.43 -3.62
C ASP A 90 -4.02 -15.33 -3.96
N PRO A 91 -4.40 -15.05 -5.22
CA PRO A 91 -5.80 -14.91 -5.60
C PRO A 91 -6.62 -16.17 -5.33
N HIS A 92 -5.98 -17.34 -5.32
CA HIS A 92 -6.64 -18.62 -5.07
C HIS A 92 -6.97 -18.85 -3.58
N ALA A 93 -6.31 -18.13 -2.68
CA ALA A 93 -6.61 -18.15 -1.26
C ALA A 93 -7.81 -17.27 -0.87
N LEU A 94 -8.26 -16.39 -1.78
CA LEU A 94 -9.38 -15.48 -1.53
C LEU A 94 -10.73 -16.21 -1.69
N ALA A 95 -11.69 -15.80 -0.87
CA ALA A 95 -13.08 -16.21 -1.01
C ALA A 95 -13.62 -15.80 -2.39
N ASP A 96 -14.45 -16.67 -2.99
CA ASP A 96 -14.94 -16.51 -4.36
C ASP A 96 -15.50 -15.11 -4.69
N PRO A 97 -16.30 -14.45 -3.82
CA PRO A 97 -16.79 -13.11 -4.11
C PRO A 97 -15.68 -12.05 -4.19
N ILE A 98 -14.70 -12.13 -3.30
CA ILE A 98 -13.56 -11.18 -3.23
C ILE A 98 -12.65 -11.43 -4.43
N ARG A 99 -12.37 -12.70 -4.75
CA ARG A 99 -11.57 -13.09 -5.92
C ARG A 99 -12.18 -12.55 -7.22
N THR A 100 -13.49 -12.72 -7.39
CA THR A 100 -14.22 -12.26 -8.60
C THR A 100 -14.08 -10.75 -8.80
N LEU A 101 -14.19 -9.96 -7.72
CA LEU A 101 -14.01 -8.51 -7.79
C LEU A 101 -12.58 -8.13 -8.15
N LEU A 102 -11.58 -8.79 -7.54
CA LEU A 102 -10.18 -8.51 -7.80
C LEU A 102 -9.78 -8.87 -9.23
N GLU A 103 -10.20 -10.03 -9.73
CA GLU A 103 -10.03 -10.44 -11.13
C GLU A 103 -10.67 -9.42 -12.08
N GLY A 104 -11.91 -8.98 -11.78
CA GLY A 104 -12.60 -7.95 -12.53
C GLY A 104 -11.87 -6.61 -12.54
N ALA A 105 -11.14 -6.29 -11.47
CA ALA A 105 -10.32 -5.10 -11.36
C ALA A 105 -9.05 -5.20 -12.19
N THR A 106 -8.34 -6.32 -12.09
CA THR A 106 -7.14 -6.60 -12.89
C THR A 106 -7.45 -6.58 -14.38
N GLN A 107 -8.57 -7.19 -14.81
CA GLN A 107 -8.98 -7.15 -16.21
C GLN A 107 -9.29 -5.73 -16.72
N ARG A 108 -9.82 -4.85 -15.87
CA ARG A 108 -10.09 -3.44 -16.23
C ARG A 108 -8.83 -2.63 -16.32
N GLU A 109 -7.91 -2.83 -15.37
CA GLU A 109 -6.59 -2.22 -15.40
C GLU A 109 -5.81 -2.63 -16.67
N GLN A 110 -5.82 -3.91 -17.04
CA GLN A 110 -5.20 -4.37 -18.28
C GLN A 110 -5.79 -3.67 -19.50
N ARG A 111 -7.12 -3.54 -19.56
CA ARG A 111 -7.80 -2.81 -20.65
C ARG A 111 -7.46 -1.33 -20.69
N ILE A 112 -7.22 -0.69 -19.53
CA ILE A 112 -6.75 0.70 -19.48
C ILE A 112 -5.31 0.78 -19.97
N ARG A 113 -4.41 -0.11 -19.54
CA ARG A 113 -3.03 -0.17 -20.03
C ARG A 113 -2.98 -0.37 -21.54
N GLU A 114 -3.75 -1.30 -22.08
CA GLU A 114 -3.86 -1.50 -23.53
C GLU A 114 -4.36 -0.24 -24.26
N ALA A 115 -5.27 0.52 -23.66
CA ALA A 115 -5.73 1.79 -24.24
C ALA A 115 -4.65 2.87 -24.20
N ILE A 116 -3.85 2.94 -23.12
CA ILE A 116 -2.70 3.83 -22.99
C ILE A 116 -1.62 3.46 -24.02
N ASP A 117 -1.28 2.18 -24.15
CA ASP A 117 -0.24 1.70 -25.06
C ASP A 117 -0.58 1.96 -26.53
N ARG A 118 -1.88 1.97 -26.88
CA ARG A 118 -2.35 2.32 -28.22
C ARG A 118 -2.44 3.82 -28.48
N ALA A 119 -2.43 4.64 -27.44
CA ALA A 119 -2.59 6.08 -27.61
C ALA A 119 -1.23 6.71 -27.97
N GLU A 120 -1.26 7.76 -28.80
CA GLU A 120 -0.05 8.45 -29.26
C GLU A 120 0.59 9.34 -28.17
N LEU A 121 -0.12 9.54 -27.06
CA LEU A 121 0.29 10.41 -25.96
C LEU A 121 0.87 9.64 -24.76
N PRO A 122 1.84 10.21 -24.03
CA PRO A 122 2.43 9.56 -22.86
C PRO A 122 1.55 9.73 -21.61
N TYR A 123 0.57 8.85 -21.40
CA TYR A 123 -0.32 8.82 -20.22
C TYR A 123 0.37 8.31 -18.93
N THR A 124 1.63 8.71 -18.70
CA THR A 124 2.47 8.18 -17.59
C THR A 124 1.84 8.38 -16.22
N GLU A 125 1.21 9.54 -15.97
CA GLU A 125 0.56 9.81 -14.69
C GLU A 125 -0.64 8.90 -14.45
N VAL A 126 -1.47 8.67 -15.49
CA VAL A 126 -2.63 7.78 -15.40
C VAL A 126 -2.18 6.35 -15.14
N SER A 127 -1.17 5.84 -15.86
CA SER A 127 -0.63 4.49 -15.61
C SER A 127 -0.16 4.32 -14.16
N VAL A 128 0.57 5.32 -13.62
CA VAL A 128 1.05 5.26 -12.24
C VAL A 128 -0.11 5.27 -11.23
N GLU A 129 -1.15 6.08 -11.45
CA GLU A 129 -2.29 6.10 -10.53
C GLU A 129 -3.13 4.82 -10.63
N VAL A 130 -3.30 4.25 -11.83
CA VAL A 130 -3.97 2.95 -12.02
C VAL A 130 -3.22 1.83 -11.30
N ASP A 131 -1.89 1.79 -11.40
CA ASP A 131 -1.06 0.82 -10.66
C ASP A 131 -1.23 0.95 -9.15
N ARG A 132 -1.23 2.19 -8.63
CA ARG A 132 -1.45 2.45 -7.19
C ARG A 132 -2.85 2.05 -6.76
N PHE A 133 -3.84 2.29 -7.61
CA PHE A 133 -5.23 1.95 -7.36
C PHE A 133 -5.41 0.42 -7.26
N VAL A 134 -4.83 -0.37 -8.18
CA VAL A 134 -4.86 -1.84 -8.08
C VAL A 134 -4.22 -2.36 -6.80
N ARG A 135 -3.08 -1.81 -6.41
CA ARG A 135 -2.42 -2.17 -5.15
C ARG A 135 -3.28 -1.84 -3.93
N ALA A 136 -3.96 -0.70 -3.95
CA ALA A 136 -4.89 -0.35 -2.89
C ALA A 136 -6.06 -1.35 -2.82
N MET A 137 -6.57 -1.81 -3.97
CA MET A 137 -7.62 -2.85 -4.02
C MET A 137 -7.13 -4.19 -3.49
N GLU A 138 -5.92 -4.63 -3.86
CA GLU A 138 -5.32 -5.84 -3.29
C GLU A 138 -5.25 -5.73 -1.75
N GLY A 139 -4.71 -4.63 -1.22
CA GLY A 139 -4.65 -4.41 0.24
C GLY A 139 -6.01 -4.39 0.93
N THR A 140 -7.02 -3.79 0.29
CA THR A 140 -8.40 -3.74 0.82
C THR A 140 -9.09 -5.10 0.75
N ALA A 141 -8.86 -5.87 -0.33
CA ALA A 141 -9.35 -7.24 -0.48
C ALA A 141 -8.75 -8.18 0.58
N SER A 142 -7.47 -8.01 0.95
CA SER A 142 -6.86 -8.74 2.07
C SER A 142 -7.61 -8.54 3.38
N ARG A 143 -7.99 -7.30 3.69
CA ARG A 143 -8.74 -6.98 4.92
C ARG A 143 -10.15 -7.53 4.88
N ALA A 144 -10.83 -7.42 3.74
CA ALA A 144 -12.15 -8.02 3.54
C ALA A 144 -12.11 -9.55 3.69
N GLN A 145 -11.03 -10.20 3.24
CA GLN A 145 -10.82 -11.64 3.40
C GLN A 145 -10.78 -12.02 4.88
N LEU A 146 -10.07 -11.27 5.72
CA LEU A 146 -10.01 -11.53 7.17
C LEU A 146 -11.39 -11.41 7.83
N LEU A 147 -12.20 -10.42 7.43
CA LEU A 147 -13.59 -10.28 7.92
C LEU A 147 -14.45 -11.46 7.47
N HIS A 148 -14.31 -11.86 6.20
CA HIS A 148 -15.05 -12.99 5.64
C HIS A 148 -14.70 -14.30 6.35
N GLU A 149 -13.41 -14.57 6.59
CA GLU A 149 -12.94 -15.75 7.34
C GLU A 149 -13.50 -15.77 8.77
N ALA A 150 -13.41 -14.65 9.49
CA ALA A 150 -13.94 -14.55 10.85
C ALA A 150 -15.45 -14.81 10.93
N LEU A 151 -16.22 -14.27 9.96
CA LEU A 151 -17.67 -14.50 9.88
C LEU A 151 -18.02 -15.93 9.45
N ALA A 152 -17.18 -16.56 8.62
CA ALA A 152 -17.38 -17.95 8.21
C ALA A 152 -17.11 -18.94 9.35
N GLU A 153 -16.13 -18.66 10.21
CA GLU A 153 -15.79 -19.51 11.36
C GLU A 153 -16.91 -19.50 12.42
N THR A 154 -17.47 -18.34 12.74
CA THR A 154 -18.60 -18.23 13.68
C THR A 154 -19.69 -17.32 13.11
N PRO A 155 -20.67 -17.87 12.39
CA PRO A 155 -21.74 -17.07 11.79
C PRO A 155 -22.61 -16.37 12.86
N PRO A 156 -23.06 -15.12 12.62
CA PRO A 156 -23.95 -14.39 13.54
C PRO A 156 -25.20 -15.19 13.93
N ALA A 157 -25.81 -15.89 12.96
CA ALA A 157 -26.99 -16.72 13.16
C ALA A 157 -26.75 -17.92 14.11
N ALA A 158 -25.51 -18.36 14.30
CA ALA A 158 -25.18 -19.39 15.29
C ALA A 158 -25.18 -18.79 16.72
N VAL A 159 -24.63 -17.59 16.87
CA VAL A 159 -24.62 -16.85 18.15
C VAL A 159 -26.04 -16.45 18.56
N GLU A 160 -26.85 -15.97 17.61
CA GLU A 160 -28.27 -15.63 17.82
C GLU A 160 -29.08 -16.82 18.34
N ARG A 161 -28.99 -17.97 17.66
CA ARG A 161 -29.67 -19.20 18.11
C ARG A 161 -29.22 -19.64 19.50
N ARG A 162 -27.93 -19.47 19.82
CA ARG A 162 -27.42 -19.79 21.15
C ARG A 162 -27.99 -18.84 22.21
N LEU A 163 -28.04 -17.54 21.92
CA LEU A 163 -28.65 -16.53 22.79
C LEU A 163 -30.13 -16.82 23.05
N GLU A 164 -30.89 -17.17 22.01
CA GLU A 164 -32.30 -17.55 22.13
C GLU A 164 -32.49 -18.75 23.05
N GLY A 165 -31.65 -19.79 22.92
CA GLY A 165 -31.69 -20.95 23.81
C GLY A 165 -31.43 -20.60 25.27
N LEU A 166 -30.40 -19.80 25.55
CA LEU A 166 -30.06 -19.38 26.93
C LEU A 166 -31.16 -18.49 27.54
N ARG A 167 -31.77 -17.61 26.74
CA ARG A 167 -32.88 -16.75 27.20
C ARG A 167 -34.14 -17.55 27.53
N ALA A 168 -34.39 -18.65 26.82
CA ALA A 168 -35.52 -19.53 27.10
C ALA A 168 -35.38 -20.34 28.41
N GLU A 169 -34.15 -20.58 28.87
CA GLU A 169 -33.87 -21.30 30.13
C GLU A 169 -34.04 -20.41 31.37
N GLU A 170 -34.02 -19.08 31.23
CA GLU A 170 -34.15 -18.07 32.31
C GLU A 170 -33.22 -18.30 33.53
N ASP A 171 -32.04 -18.92 33.33
CA ASP A 171 -31.10 -19.23 34.41
C ASP A 171 -30.23 -18.01 34.79
N PRO A 172 -30.33 -17.47 36.03
CA PRO A 172 -29.51 -16.34 36.47
C PRO A 172 -28.00 -16.61 36.43
N ALA A 173 -27.59 -17.88 36.57
CA ALA A 173 -26.17 -18.26 36.51
C ALA A 173 -25.56 -18.03 35.11
N GLN A 174 -26.40 -17.93 34.07
CA GLN A 174 -25.96 -17.74 32.69
C GLN A 174 -25.93 -16.27 32.25
N ALA A 175 -26.30 -15.32 33.12
CA ALA A 175 -26.43 -13.90 32.77
C ALA A 175 -25.12 -13.26 32.25
N GLU A 176 -23.96 -13.71 32.72
CA GLU A 176 -22.66 -13.25 32.20
C GLU A 176 -22.37 -13.78 30.80
N LEU A 177 -22.68 -15.06 30.53
CA LEU A 177 -22.53 -15.66 29.21
C LEU A 177 -23.44 -14.98 28.18
N VAL A 178 -24.68 -14.68 28.55
CA VAL A 178 -25.62 -13.94 27.69
C VAL A 178 -25.04 -12.59 27.31
N ARG A 179 -24.53 -11.81 28.27
CA ARG A 179 -23.89 -10.51 27.99
C ARG A 179 -22.68 -10.62 27.07
N ALA A 180 -21.84 -11.63 27.27
CA ALA A 180 -20.66 -11.87 26.42
C ALA A 180 -21.07 -12.21 24.98
N LEU A 181 -22.08 -13.07 24.81
CA LEU A 181 -22.59 -13.45 23.49
C LEU A 181 -23.30 -12.29 22.78
N GLU A 182 -24.02 -11.42 23.51
CA GLU A 182 -24.61 -10.20 22.96
C GLU A 182 -23.53 -9.25 22.42
N GLN A 183 -22.44 -9.07 23.19
CA GLN A 183 -21.31 -8.26 22.74
C GLN A 183 -20.62 -8.87 21.51
N GLN A 184 -20.43 -10.19 21.50
CA GLN A 184 -19.89 -10.90 20.34
C GLN A 184 -20.78 -10.70 19.10
N LEU A 185 -22.10 -10.87 19.25
CA LEU A 185 -23.04 -10.70 18.15
C LEU A 185 -22.99 -9.28 17.58
N LEU A 186 -22.93 -8.26 18.44
CA LEU A 186 -22.81 -6.86 18.01
C LEU A 186 -21.55 -6.63 17.16
N VAL A 187 -20.41 -7.20 17.57
CA VAL A 187 -19.16 -7.11 16.81
C VAL A 187 -19.30 -7.81 15.45
N GLN A 188 -19.87 -9.02 15.42
CA GLN A 188 -20.08 -9.77 14.17
C GLN A 188 -21.03 -9.06 13.20
N GLN A 189 -22.11 -8.46 13.69
CA GLN A 189 -23.03 -7.66 12.88
C GLN A 189 -22.33 -6.42 12.28
N ARG A 190 -21.41 -5.80 13.02
CA ARG A 190 -20.57 -4.71 12.49
C ARG A 190 -19.64 -5.20 11.39
N MET A 191 -18.95 -6.32 11.61
CA MET A 191 -18.08 -6.94 10.60
C MET A 191 -18.86 -7.26 9.32
N GLU A 192 -20.06 -7.82 9.45
CA GLU A 192 -20.94 -8.13 8.33
C GLU A 192 -21.36 -6.87 7.56
N SER A 193 -21.75 -5.81 8.29
CA SER A 193 -22.09 -4.51 7.69
C SER A 193 -20.91 -3.93 6.89
N GLN A 194 -19.70 -3.96 7.44
CA GLN A 194 -18.50 -3.46 6.74
C GLN A 194 -18.15 -4.32 5.52
N LEU A 195 -18.28 -5.64 5.61
CA LEU A 195 -18.03 -6.53 4.48
C LEU A 195 -19.04 -6.28 3.33
N ARG A 196 -20.33 -6.09 3.66
CA ARG A 196 -21.35 -5.71 2.66
C ARG A 196 -21.03 -4.35 2.03
N ARG A 197 -20.62 -3.36 2.82
CA ARG A 197 -20.21 -2.05 2.32
C ARG A 197 -19.01 -2.16 1.37
N PHE A 198 -18.01 -2.97 1.71
CA PHE A 198 -16.88 -3.24 0.84
C PHE A 198 -17.32 -3.79 -0.51
N PHE A 199 -18.19 -4.79 -0.56
CA PHE A 199 -18.68 -5.35 -1.83
C PHE A 199 -19.38 -4.30 -2.69
N ASN A 200 -20.29 -3.53 -2.09
CA ASN A 200 -21.02 -2.48 -2.80
C ASN A 200 -20.07 -1.40 -3.35
N GLU A 201 -19.08 -0.97 -2.56
CA GLU A 201 -18.14 0.07 -2.98
C GLU A 201 -17.20 -0.44 -4.06
N MET A 202 -16.72 -1.68 -3.96
CA MET A 202 -15.89 -2.29 -5.00
C MET A 202 -16.64 -2.39 -6.32
N GLU A 203 -17.90 -2.82 -6.32
CA GLU A 203 -18.71 -2.86 -7.54
C GLU A 203 -18.86 -1.46 -8.16
N ARG A 204 -19.19 -0.45 -7.34
CA ARG A 204 -19.29 0.94 -7.78
C ARG A 204 -17.98 1.44 -8.39
N ILE A 205 -16.86 1.28 -7.68
CA ILE A 205 -15.53 1.70 -8.11
C ILE A 205 -15.14 1.03 -9.44
N LEU A 206 -15.48 -0.25 -9.64
CA LEU A 206 -15.20 -0.95 -10.90
C LEU A 206 -15.98 -0.37 -12.09
N VAL A 207 -17.22 0.09 -11.86
CA VAL A 207 -18.03 0.79 -12.87
C VAL A 207 -17.44 2.17 -13.18
N GLU A 208 -16.98 2.90 -12.16
CA GLU A 208 -16.33 4.20 -12.34
C GLU A 208 -14.99 4.06 -13.10
N LEU A 209 -14.22 2.99 -12.84
CA LEU A 209 -13.00 2.68 -13.60
C LEU A 209 -13.29 2.36 -15.07
N ASP A 210 -14.40 1.67 -15.38
CA ASP A 210 -14.85 1.48 -16.76
C ASP A 210 -15.20 2.81 -17.43
N THR A 211 -15.70 3.79 -16.67
CA THR A 211 -15.96 5.16 -17.14
C THR A 211 -14.66 5.91 -17.44
N VAL A 212 -13.65 5.82 -16.56
CA VAL A 212 -12.30 6.37 -16.80
C VAL A 212 -11.72 5.82 -18.10
N ARG A 213 -11.85 4.51 -18.35
CA ARG A 213 -11.43 3.89 -19.62
C ARG A 213 -12.19 4.48 -20.82
N GLY A 214 -13.51 4.64 -20.70
CA GLY A 214 -14.32 5.26 -21.75
C GLY A 214 -13.86 6.67 -22.09
N ASN A 215 -13.60 7.49 -21.05
CA ASN A 215 -13.06 8.83 -21.19
C ASN A 215 -11.65 8.82 -21.82
N LEU A 216 -10.78 7.90 -21.41
CA LEU A 216 -9.45 7.74 -21.99
C LEU A 216 -9.52 7.48 -23.50
N VAL A 217 -10.39 6.55 -23.93
CA VAL A 217 -10.58 6.24 -25.36
C VAL A 217 -11.14 7.45 -26.12
N SER A 218 -12.11 8.17 -25.55
CA SER A 218 -12.68 9.37 -26.17
C SER A 218 -11.66 10.51 -26.29
N VAL A 219 -10.82 10.71 -25.28
CA VAL A 219 -9.79 11.76 -25.21
C VAL A 219 -8.59 11.45 -26.07
N SER A 220 -8.27 10.17 -26.30
CA SER A 220 -7.16 9.78 -27.18
C SER A 220 -7.34 10.32 -28.60
N ALA A 221 -8.56 10.69 -29.00
CA ALA A 221 -8.84 11.35 -30.27
C ALA A 221 -8.55 12.87 -30.27
N SER A 222 -8.44 13.54 -29.11
CA SER A 222 -8.36 15.01 -29.01
C SER A 222 -6.96 15.58 -28.66
N THR A 223 -5.95 14.75 -28.43
CA THR A 223 -4.53 15.15 -28.20
C THR A 223 -4.26 16.17 -27.05
N GLU A 224 -5.23 16.47 -26.20
CA GLU A 224 -5.11 17.51 -25.17
C GLU A 224 -4.50 17.01 -23.86
N ALA A 225 -3.35 17.56 -23.47
CA ALA A 225 -2.65 17.24 -22.22
C ALA A 225 -3.48 17.53 -20.95
N ALA A 226 -4.37 18.54 -20.98
CA ALA A 226 -5.23 18.87 -19.83
C ALA A 226 -6.16 17.72 -19.43
N ASN A 227 -6.51 16.85 -20.38
CA ASN A 227 -7.37 15.71 -20.10
C ASN A 227 -6.62 14.57 -19.39
N GLN A 228 -5.28 14.49 -19.51
CA GLN A 228 -4.47 13.51 -18.78
C GLN A 228 -4.48 13.76 -17.28
N GLN A 229 -4.27 15.02 -16.88
CA GLN A 229 -4.27 15.40 -15.47
C GLN A 229 -5.63 15.17 -14.81
N ARG A 230 -6.71 15.41 -15.56
CA ARG A 230 -8.08 15.12 -15.07
C ARG A 230 -8.29 13.63 -14.84
N LEU A 231 -7.94 12.78 -15.81
CA LEU A 231 -8.07 11.32 -15.68
C LEU A 231 -7.22 10.76 -14.53
N ALA A 232 -5.99 11.25 -14.35
CA ALA A 232 -5.15 10.87 -13.23
C ALA A 232 -5.75 11.33 -11.88
N GLY A 233 -6.42 12.48 -11.86
CA GLY A 233 -7.22 12.95 -10.72
C GLY A 233 -8.38 12.01 -10.41
N GLU A 234 -9.19 11.64 -11.41
CA GLU A 234 -10.32 10.70 -11.24
C GLU A 234 -9.86 9.37 -10.63
N VAL A 235 -8.77 8.77 -11.14
CA VAL A 235 -8.22 7.52 -10.58
C VAL A 235 -7.66 7.70 -9.16
N ARG A 236 -7.10 8.88 -8.85
CA ARG A 236 -6.63 9.20 -7.50
C ARG A 236 -7.80 9.28 -6.53
N ASP A 237 -8.89 9.94 -6.92
CA ASP A 237 -10.08 10.08 -6.09
C ASP A 237 -10.68 8.69 -5.80
N LEU A 238 -10.79 7.81 -6.80
CA LEU A 238 -11.19 6.41 -6.61
C LEU A 238 -10.31 5.66 -5.60
N ARG A 239 -9.00 5.88 -5.64
CA ARG A 239 -8.05 5.27 -4.70
C ARG A 239 -8.23 5.81 -3.28
N GLU A 240 -8.57 7.08 -3.12
CA GLU A 240 -8.82 7.71 -1.83
C GLU A 240 -10.14 7.20 -1.22
N GLU A 241 -11.21 7.07 -2.02
CA GLU A 241 -12.48 6.47 -1.61
C GLU A 241 -12.25 5.03 -1.11
N LEU A 242 -11.47 4.24 -1.83
CA LEU A 242 -11.09 2.89 -1.43
C LEU A 242 -10.26 2.86 -0.13
N GLY A 243 -9.40 3.85 0.08
CA GLY A 243 -8.66 4.04 1.32
C GLY A 243 -9.60 4.22 2.51
N ALA A 244 -10.64 5.03 2.36
CA ALA A 244 -11.66 5.23 3.40
C ALA A 244 -12.43 3.93 3.73
N VAL A 245 -12.73 3.09 2.73
CA VAL A 245 -13.34 1.76 2.96
C VAL A 245 -12.42 0.87 3.80
N ALA A 246 -11.12 0.86 3.47
CA ALA A 246 -10.13 0.09 4.22
C ALA A 246 -9.99 0.54 5.68
N GLU A 247 -10.01 1.85 5.92
CA GLU A 247 -9.98 2.42 7.27
C GLU A 247 -11.23 2.00 8.08
N GLY A 248 -12.43 2.10 7.48
CA GLY A 248 -13.68 1.66 8.12
C GLY A 248 -13.74 0.17 8.47
N MET A 249 -13.05 -0.70 7.70
CA MET A 249 -12.90 -2.11 8.06
C MET A 249 -11.97 -2.33 9.26
N SER A 250 -10.96 -1.47 9.43
CA SER A 250 -10.02 -1.57 10.56
C SER A 250 -10.70 -1.16 11.87
N GLU A 251 -11.54 -0.11 11.82
CA GLU A 251 -12.37 0.34 12.94
C GLU A 251 -13.34 -0.75 13.45
N ALA A 252 -13.73 -1.70 12.59
CA ALA A 252 -14.61 -2.81 13.00
C ALA A 252 -13.97 -3.73 14.05
N TYR A 253 -12.63 -3.82 14.07
CA TYR A 253 -11.86 -4.63 15.02
C TYR A 253 -11.49 -3.87 16.29
N GLU A 254 -11.53 -2.54 16.25
CA GLU A 254 -11.24 -1.72 17.43
C GLU A 254 -12.39 -1.89 18.43
N ARG A 255 -12.06 -2.44 19.60
CA ARG A 255 -13.00 -2.54 20.72
C ARG A 255 -13.47 -1.12 21.02
N PRO A 256 -14.78 -0.85 21.13
CA PRO A 256 -15.23 0.41 21.71
C PRO A 256 -14.58 0.51 23.09
N ASP A 257 -13.84 1.60 23.29
CA ASP A 257 -13.07 1.84 24.50
C ASP A 257 -13.91 1.52 25.74
N ARG A 258 -13.22 0.89 26.69
CA ARG A 258 -13.65 0.55 28.05
C ARG A 258 -14.82 1.44 28.52
N PRO A 259 -15.95 0.85 28.99
CA PRO A 259 -17.03 1.67 29.55
C PRO A 259 -16.43 2.62 30.61
N PRO A 260 -16.90 3.88 30.68
CA PRO A 260 -16.37 4.86 31.63
C PRO A 260 -16.34 4.22 33.01
N ASP A 261 -15.16 4.22 33.64
CA ASP A 261 -14.95 3.63 34.96
C ASP A 261 -16.11 4.07 35.87
N ASP A 262 -16.93 3.12 36.31
CA ASP A 262 -18.11 3.39 37.12
C ASP A 262 -17.65 4.00 38.45
N PRO A 263 -17.89 5.31 38.71
CA PRO A 263 -17.44 5.96 39.93
C PRO A 263 -18.14 5.40 41.18
N ALA A 264 -19.12 4.49 41.04
CA ALA A 264 -19.80 3.85 42.15
C ALA A 264 -18.98 2.76 42.87
N ALA A 265 -17.89 2.27 42.27
CA ALA A 265 -17.08 1.19 42.88
C ALA A 265 -16.12 1.66 43.99
N GLU A 266 -15.77 2.95 44.07
CA GLU A 266 -14.86 3.47 45.11
C GLU A 266 -15.55 3.77 46.46
N GLY A 267 -16.88 3.72 46.53
CA GLY A 267 -17.65 4.10 47.72
C GLY A 267 -17.88 2.99 48.78
N GLN A 268 -17.56 1.72 48.50
CA GLN A 268 -17.88 0.60 49.39
C GLN A 268 -16.71 0.04 50.22
N ALA A 269 -15.50 0.57 50.07
CA ALA A 269 -14.33 0.09 50.83
C ALA A 269 -14.12 0.78 52.20
N LEU A 270 -15.07 1.61 52.68
CA LEU A 270 -14.93 2.40 53.91
C LEU A 270 -16.07 2.22 54.94
N ARG A 271 -16.71 1.05 54.99
CA ARG A 271 -17.65 0.71 56.08
C ARG A 271 -17.37 -0.66 56.68
#